data_AF-A0A381ZQJ8-F1
#
_entry.id   AF-A0A381ZQJ8-F1
#
_cell.length_a   1.000
_cell.length_b   1.000
_cell.length_c   1.000
_cell.angle_alpha   90.00
_cell.angle_beta   90.00
_cell.angle_gamma   90.00
#
_symmetry.space_group_name_H-M   'P 1'
#
loop_
_entity.id
_entity.type
_entity.pdbx_description
1 polymer ?
#
loop_
_entity_poly.entity_id
_entity_poly.type
_entity_poly.pdbx_seq_one_letter_code
_entity_poly.pdbx_strand_id
1 'polypeptide(L)'
;VFEPTELNRRNHTRQKLVSILFGLLTCLLVLPVLTILSVLVYKGGPTISLEFLFSAPTDGMTAGGIFPALIGTIWLVAVALIFSVPLGVATAIYLSEYASDNWLTRLINLAIINLAGVPSIVHALFGLGAFVIFAGFGTSILAASLTLG
;
A
#
# COMPACT_ATOMS: atom_id res chain seq x y z
N VAL A 1 15.36 0.30 -53.92
CA VAL A 1 15.70 1.48 -53.10
C VAL A 1 14.42 1.92 -52.42
N PHE A 2 14.27 1.64 -51.11
CA PHE A 2 13.05 1.99 -50.37
C PHE A 2 13.09 3.48 -50.03
N GLU A 3 12.38 4.30 -50.81
CA GLU A 3 12.12 5.69 -50.44
C GLU A 3 11.05 5.73 -49.33
N PRO A 4 11.32 6.36 -48.17
CA PRO A 4 10.33 6.49 -47.12
C PRO A 4 9.20 7.42 -47.59
N THR A 5 8.00 6.86 -47.71
CA THR A 5 6.76 7.59 -48.03
C THR A 5 6.52 8.73 -47.02
N GLU A 6 6.02 9.89 -47.48
CA GLU A 6 5.73 11.10 -46.68
C GLU A 6 4.97 10.84 -45.36
N LEU A 7 4.11 9.82 -45.33
CA LEU A 7 3.37 9.36 -44.15
C LEU A 7 4.27 8.79 -43.04
N ASN A 8 5.33 8.06 -43.40
CA ASN A 8 6.26 7.45 -42.45
C ASN A 8 7.09 8.50 -41.69
N ARG A 9 7.46 9.59 -42.38
CA ARG A 9 8.23 10.70 -41.81
C ARG A 9 7.43 11.49 -40.77
N ARG A 10 6.12 11.68 -40.98
CA ARG A 10 5.21 12.34 -40.03
C ARG A 10 4.95 11.48 -38.78
N ASN A 11 4.84 10.17 -38.95
CA ASN A 11 4.65 9.23 -37.84
C ASN A 11 5.90 9.14 -36.95
N HIS A 12 7.11 9.17 -37.53
CA HIS A 12 8.36 9.21 -36.75
C HIS A 12 8.51 10.47 -35.90
N THR A 13 8.13 11.64 -36.40
CA THR A 13 8.16 12.89 -35.61
C THR A 13 7.13 12.86 -34.49
N ARG A 14 5.91 12.37 -34.76
CA ARG A 14 4.87 12.19 -33.73
C ARG A 14 5.30 11.18 -32.67
N GLN A 15 5.90 10.06 -33.07
CA GLN A 15 6.42 9.05 -32.15
C GLN A 15 7.53 9.61 -31.26
N LYS A 16 8.46 10.40 -31.82
CA LYS A 16 9.50 11.08 -31.03
C LYS A 16 8.91 12.11 -30.07
N LEU A 17 7.94 12.92 -30.50
CA LEU A 17 7.25 13.87 -29.63
C LEU A 17 6.54 13.18 -28.47
N VAL A 18 5.80 12.10 -28.76
CA VAL A 18 5.11 11.32 -27.74
C VAL A 18 6.10 10.64 -26.79
N SER A 19 7.20 10.08 -27.31
CA SER A 19 8.26 9.48 -26.49
C SER A 19 8.96 10.51 -25.59
N ILE A 20 9.25 11.71 -26.10
CA ILE A 20 9.81 12.81 -25.31
C ILE A 20 8.81 13.26 -24.24
N LEU A 21 7.51 13.36 -24.58
CA LEU A 21 6.47 13.71 -23.62
C LEU A 21 6.37 12.69 -22.48
N PHE A 22 6.33 11.38 -22.79
CA PHE A 22 6.35 10.33 -21.77
C PHE A 22 7.65 10.34 -20.95
N GLY A 23 8.79 10.62 -21.59
CA GLY A 23 10.08 10.79 -20.92
C GLY A 23 10.05 11.96 -19.93
N LEU A 24 9.49 13.11 -20.32
CA LEU A 24 9.32 14.28 -19.46
C LEU A 24 8.36 13.99 -18.29
N LEU A 25 7.23 13.32 -18.55
CA LEU A 25 6.29 12.92 -17.50
C LEU A 25 6.95 11.95 -16.50
N THR A 26 7.73 10.99 -16.98
CA THR A 26 8.50 10.09 -16.13
C THR A 26 9.51 10.87 -15.30
N CYS A 27 10.24 11.79 -15.91
CA CYS A 27 11.22 12.64 -15.22
C CYS A 27 10.55 13.51 -14.15
N LEU A 28 9.38 14.08 -14.45
CA LEU A 28 8.58 14.87 -13.52
C LEU A 28 8.13 14.08 -12.29
N LEU A 29 7.87 12.77 -12.42
CA LEU A 29 7.51 11.90 -11.29
C LEU A 29 8.74 11.41 -10.52
N VAL A 30 9.82 11.07 -11.23
CA VAL A 30 11.03 10.49 -10.61
C VAL A 30 11.87 11.54 -9.90
N LEU A 31 12.02 12.74 -10.46
CA LEU A 31 12.87 13.79 -9.88
C LEU A 31 12.46 14.16 -8.44
N PRO A 32 11.18 14.46 -8.13
CA PRO A 32 10.73 14.73 -6.77
C PRO A 32 11.06 13.61 -5.79
N VAL A 33 10.82 12.35 -6.19
CA VAL A 33 11.12 11.17 -5.37
C VAL A 33 12.63 11.09 -5.08
N LEU A 34 13.48 11.26 -6.09
CA LEU A 34 14.92 11.27 -5.92
C LEU A 34 15.40 12.42 -5.02
N THR A 35 14.81 13.61 -5.13
CA THR A 35 15.13 14.72 -4.21
C THR A 35 14.70 14.43 -2.78
N ILE A 36 13.52 13.86 -2.56
CA ILE A 36 13.05 13.48 -1.22
C ILE A 36 14.00 12.44 -0.61
N LEU A 37 14.35 11.40 -1.37
CA LEU A 37 15.29 10.37 -0.91
C LEU A 37 16.68 10.95 -0.62
N SER A 38 17.15 11.87 -1.46
CA SER A 38 18.45 12.53 -1.26
C SER A 38 18.46 13.39 0.00
N VAL A 39 17.38 14.16 0.25
CA VAL A 39 17.22 14.94 1.49
C VAL A 39 17.11 14.03 2.71
N LEU A 40 16.39 12.92 2.60
CA LEU A 40 16.24 11.93 3.67
C LEU A 40 17.59 11.32 4.06
N VAL A 41 18.42 10.93 3.09
CA VAL A 41 19.74 10.35 3.36
C VAL A 41 20.71 11.41 3.90
N TYR A 42 20.73 12.61 3.31
CA TYR A 42 21.66 13.67 3.72
C TYR A 42 21.35 14.22 5.11
N LYS A 43 20.07 14.50 5.40
CA LYS A 43 19.65 15.06 6.69
C LYS A 43 19.41 13.98 7.75
N GLY A 44 18.91 12.81 7.35
CA GLY A 44 18.57 11.72 8.26
C GLY A 44 19.74 10.81 8.60
N GLY A 45 20.67 10.58 7.67
CA GLY A 45 21.82 9.69 7.87
C GLY A 45 22.63 9.95 9.15
N PRO A 46 23.02 11.21 9.45
CA PRO A 46 23.75 11.54 10.67
C PRO A 46 22.98 11.32 11.97
N THR A 47 21.64 11.24 11.89
CA THR A 47 20.76 11.06 13.06
C THR A 47 20.44 9.60 13.37
N ILE A 48 20.84 8.65 12.51
CA ILE A 48 20.65 7.22 12.75
C ILE A 48 21.68 6.75 13.79
N SER A 49 21.26 6.74 15.05
CA SER A 49 22.01 6.17 16.17
C SER A 49 21.22 5.02 16.81
N LEU A 50 21.89 4.18 17.59
CA LEU A 50 21.20 3.16 18.41
C LEU A 50 20.22 3.82 19.39
N GLU A 51 20.57 5.00 19.90
CA GLU A 51 19.68 5.80 20.73
C GLU A 51 18.43 6.19 19.96
N PHE A 52 18.52 6.65 18.70
CA PHE A 52 17.35 6.96 17.88
C PHE A 52 16.41 5.75 17.69
N LEU A 53 16.96 4.54 17.54
CA LEU A 53 16.17 3.32 17.35
C LEU A 53 15.48 2.82 18.62
N PHE A 54 16.12 2.93 19.78
CA PHE A 54 15.66 2.33 21.03
C PHE A 54 15.12 3.35 22.06
N SER A 55 15.23 4.66 21.79
CA SER A 55 14.66 5.69 22.65
C SER A 55 13.17 5.92 22.38
N ALA A 56 12.48 6.38 23.41
CA ALA A 56 11.13 6.90 23.31
C ALA A 56 11.13 8.23 22.52
N PRO A 57 10.03 8.53 21.81
CA PRO A 57 9.95 9.73 20.98
C PRO A 57 10.06 11.01 21.82
N THR A 58 10.91 11.92 21.37
CA THR A 58 11.11 13.26 21.95
C THR A 58 10.59 14.34 21.01
N ASP A 59 10.04 15.43 21.57
CA ASP A 59 9.37 16.51 20.83
C ASP A 59 8.39 16.03 19.75
N GLY A 60 7.53 15.05 20.07
CA GLY A 60 6.56 14.55 19.10
C GLY A 60 7.19 13.87 17.87
N MET A 61 8.29 13.15 18.08
CA MET A 61 9.09 12.45 17.05
C MET A 61 9.99 13.36 16.20
N THR A 62 10.07 14.67 16.48
CA THR A 62 10.94 15.57 15.70
C THR A 62 12.37 15.65 16.23
N ALA A 63 12.59 15.35 17.52
CA ALA A 63 13.91 15.41 18.15
C ALA A 63 14.59 14.03 18.31
N GLY A 64 13.89 12.93 18.03
CA GLY A 64 14.44 11.57 18.04
C GLY A 64 13.47 10.53 18.59
N GLY A 65 13.89 9.27 18.56
CA GLY A 65 13.18 8.13 19.14
C GLY A 65 12.04 7.59 18.28
N ILE A 66 12.21 6.37 17.75
CA ILE A 66 11.19 5.69 16.95
C ILE A 66 10.77 4.32 17.51
N PHE A 67 11.26 3.95 18.69
CA PHE A 67 11.07 2.62 19.24
C PHE A 67 9.59 2.19 19.36
N PRO A 68 8.69 3.00 19.96
CA PRO A 68 7.28 2.61 20.08
C PRO A 68 6.57 2.50 18.72
N ALA A 69 6.99 3.29 17.73
CA ALA A 69 6.44 3.21 16.37
C ALA A 69 6.87 1.91 15.68
N LEU A 70 8.14 1.51 15.82
CA LEU A 70 8.65 0.25 15.29
C LEU A 70 7.97 -0.97 15.94
N ILE A 71 7.85 -0.97 17.26
CA ILE A 71 7.15 -2.04 17.98
C ILE A 71 5.66 -2.03 17.63
N GLY A 72 5.04 -0.86 17.51
CA GLY A 72 3.65 -0.70 17.10
C GLY A 72 3.35 -1.28 15.73
N THR A 73 4.20 -1.05 14.72
CA THR A 73 4.02 -1.64 13.38
C THR A 73 4.16 -3.15 13.40
N ILE A 74 5.14 -3.69 14.14
CA ILE A 74 5.32 -5.14 14.30
C ILE A 74 4.08 -5.77 14.95
N TRP A 75 3.60 -5.21 16.06
CA TRP A 75 2.39 -5.71 16.73
C TRP A 75 1.15 -5.62 15.85
N LEU A 76 0.97 -4.50 15.16
CA LEU A 76 -0.17 -4.31 14.26
C LEU A 76 -0.18 -5.37 13.15
N VAL A 77 0.96 -5.64 12.51
CA VAL A 77 1.08 -6.66 11.46
C VAL A 77 0.91 -8.05 12.06
N ALA A 78 1.54 -8.35 13.19
CA ALA A 78 1.45 -9.66 13.83
C ALA A 78 0.01 -10.02 14.21
N VAL A 79 -0.70 -9.08 14.84
CA VAL A 79 -2.10 -9.28 15.23
C VAL A 79 -2.99 -9.43 13.99
N ALA A 80 -2.79 -8.61 12.95
CA ALA A 80 -3.54 -8.75 11.70
C ALA A 80 -3.35 -10.15 11.09
N LEU A 81 -2.10 -10.63 11.00
CA LEU A 81 -1.80 -11.95 10.46
C LEU A 81 -2.42 -13.09 11.28
N ILE A 82 -2.43 -12.99 12.61
CA ILE A 82 -3.01 -14.01 13.49
C ILE A 82 -4.51 -14.23 13.20
N PHE A 83 -5.25 -13.18 12.87
CA PHE A 83 -6.68 -13.29 12.57
C PHE A 83 -6.93 -13.59 11.09
N SER A 84 -6.22 -12.91 10.19
CA SER A 84 -6.52 -12.94 8.76
C SER A 84 -5.98 -14.17 8.05
N VAL A 85 -4.79 -14.65 8.43
CA VAL A 85 -4.21 -15.81 7.75
C VAL A 85 -5.05 -17.07 7.97
N PRO A 86 -5.45 -17.44 9.21
CA PRO A 86 -6.28 -18.62 9.41
C PRO A 86 -7.64 -18.50 8.70
N LEU A 87 -8.28 -17.32 8.77
CA LEU A 87 -9.59 -17.10 8.15
C LEU A 87 -9.49 -17.13 6.62
N GLY A 88 -8.48 -16.49 6.04
CA GLY A 88 -8.25 -16.45 4.60
C GLY A 88 -7.90 -17.82 4.04
N VAL A 89 -7.00 -18.56 4.71
CA VAL A 89 -6.63 -19.92 4.31
C VAL A 89 -7.82 -20.88 4.43
N ALA A 90 -8.57 -20.83 5.53
CA ALA A 90 -9.77 -21.66 5.70
C ALA A 90 -10.82 -21.38 4.62
N THR A 91 -11.06 -20.10 4.32
CA THR A 91 -12.00 -19.68 3.26
C THR A 91 -11.53 -20.16 1.89
N ALA A 92 -10.23 -20.03 1.58
CA ALA A 92 -9.66 -20.48 0.32
C ALA A 92 -9.75 -22.00 0.14
N ILE A 93 -9.43 -22.78 1.18
CA ILE A 93 -9.56 -24.24 1.15
C ILE A 93 -11.03 -24.64 0.99
N TYR A 94 -11.94 -24.03 1.75
CA TYR A 94 -13.36 -24.33 1.65
C TYR A 94 -13.91 -24.06 0.25
N LEU A 95 -13.63 -22.88 -0.32
CA LEU A 95 -14.11 -22.50 -1.65
C LEU A 95 -13.47 -23.31 -2.78
N SER A 96 -12.21 -23.71 -2.61
CA SER A 96 -11.48 -24.46 -3.64
C SER A 96 -11.79 -25.96 -3.65
N GLU A 97 -11.99 -26.57 -2.48
CA GLU A 97 -12.05 -28.03 -2.36
C GLU A 97 -13.45 -28.54 -2.00
N TYR A 98 -14.20 -27.80 -1.19
CA TYR A 98 -15.46 -28.28 -0.60
C TYR A 98 -16.71 -27.61 -1.16
N ALA A 99 -16.60 -26.39 -1.69
CA ALA A 99 -17.74 -25.64 -2.15
C ALA A 99 -18.23 -26.16 -3.51
N SER A 100 -19.49 -26.63 -3.54
CA SER A 100 -20.18 -26.96 -4.78
C SER A 100 -20.47 -25.70 -5.61
N ASP A 101 -20.49 -25.83 -6.94
CA ASP A 101 -20.86 -24.72 -7.84
C ASP A 101 -22.37 -24.44 -7.73
N ASN A 102 -22.71 -23.55 -6.81
CA ASN A 102 -24.07 -23.09 -6.55
C ASN A 102 -24.10 -21.55 -6.53
N TRP A 103 -25.32 -21.00 -6.53
CA TRP A 103 -25.51 -19.54 -6.60
C TRP A 103 -24.87 -18.80 -5.42
N LEU A 104 -24.80 -19.41 -4.24
CA LEU A 104 -24.19 -18.83 -3.04
C LEU A 104 -22.65 -18.80 -3.17
N THR A 105 -22.03 -19.89 -3.61
CA THR A 105 -20.59 -19.97 -3.89
C THR A 105 -20.18 -18.94 -4.95
N ARG A 106 -21.01 -18.76 -5.99
CA ARG A 106 -20.78 -17.72 -7.03
C ARG A 106 -20.87 -16.31 -6.45
N LEU A 107 -21.86 -16.04 -5.60
CA LEU A 107 -22.02 -14.75 -4.92
C LEU A 107 -20.82 -14.43 -4.01
N ILE A 108 -20.36 -15.41 -3.22
CA ILE A 108 -19.20 -15.26 -2.34
C ILE A 108 -17.94 -14.95 -3.15
N ASN A 109 -17.68 -15.71 -4.23
CA ASN A 109 -16.53 -15.45 -5.11
C ASN A 109 -16.59 -14.05 -5.75
N LEU A 110 -17.77 -13.62 -6.20
CA LEU A 110 -17.95 -12.25 -6.72
C LEU A 110 -17.67 -11.20 -5.65
N ALA A 111 -18.12 -11.40 -4.41
CA ALA A 111 -17.85 -10.48 -3.31
C ALA A 111 -16.34 -10.40 -3.00
N ILE A 112 -15.63 -11.53 -2.97
CA ILE A 112 -14.18 -11.59 -2.74
C ILE A 112 -13.42 -10.82 -3.83
N ILE A 113 -13.75 -11.06 -5.10
CA ILE A 113 -13.08 -10.39 -6.23
C ILE A 113 -13.35 -8.88 -6.20
N ASN A 114 -14.59 -8.47 -5.91
CA ASN A 114 -14.92 -7.04 -5.79
C ASN A 114 -14.19 -6.41 -4.60
N LEU A 115 -14.14 -7.07 -3.45
CA LEU A 115 -13.46 -6.57 -2.25
C LEU A 115 -11.96 -6.40 -2.49
N ALA A 116 -11.32 -7.35 -3.19
CA ALA A 116 -9.91 -7.24 -3.59
C ALA A 116 -9.64 -6.05 -4.54
N GLY A 117 -10.65 -5.58 -5.27
CA GLY A 117 -10.57 -4.40 -6.14
C GLY A 117 -10.90 -3.07 -5.45
N VAL A 118 -11.39 -3.08 -4.21
CA VAL A 118 -11.75 -1.85 -3.49
C VAL A 118 -10.48 -1.08 -3.09
N PRO A 119 -10.42 0.25 -3.30
CA PRO A 119 -9.28 1.07 -2.89
C PRO A 119 -8.98 0.95 -1.38
N SER A 120 -7.71 1.00 -1.00
CA SER A 120 -7.28 0.89 0.40
C SER A 120 -7.86 1.98 1.30
N ILE A 121 -8.09 3.19 0.79
CA ILE A 121 -8.69 4.30 1.55
C ILE A 121 -10.12 3.97 2.02
N VAL A 122 -10.87 3.21 1.23
CA VAL A 122 -12.25 2.82 1.56
C VAL A 122 -12.23 1.80 2.69
N HIS A 123 -11.33 0.81 2.64
CA HIS A 123 -11.13 -0.15 3.72
C HIS A 123 -10.74 0.54 5.04
N ALA A 124 -9.84 1.53 4.98
CA ALA A 124 -9.43 2.28 6.17
C ALA A 124 -10.60 3.06 6.80
N LEU A 125 -11.40 3.76 5.99
CA LEU A 125 -12.57 4.49 6.48
C LEU A 125 -13.67 3.55 6.99
N PHE A 126 -13.88 2.41 6.34
CA PHE A 126 -14.80 1.38 6.81
C PHE A 126 -14.36 0.83 8.17
N GLY A 127 -13.08 0.49 8.33
CA GLY A 127 -12.56 -0.02 9.60
C GLY A 127 -12.64 0.99 10.74
N LEU A 128 -12.42 2.28 10.46
CA LEU A 128 -12.69 3.35 11.40
C LEU A 128 -14.17 3.35 11.84
N GLY A 129 -15.11 3.28 10.90
CA GLY A 129 -16.53 3.20 11.21
C GLY A 129 -16.92 1.95 12.00
N ALA A 130 -16.46 0.78 11.57
CA ALA A 130 -16.85 -0.52 12.10
C ALA A 130 -16.22 -0.80 13.47
N PHE A 131 -14.91 -0.61 13.60
CA PHE A 131 -14.17 -1.03 14.80
C PHE A 131 -14.00 0.10 15.81
N VAL A 132 -13.69 1.31 15.35
CA VAL A 132 -13.42 2.44 16.26
C VAL A 132 -14.72 3.05 16.77
N ILE A 133 -15.66 3.34 15.87
CA ILE A 133 -16.91 4.02 16.22
C ILE A 133 -17.98 3.02 16.67
N PHE A 134 -18.28 2.01 15.86
CA PHE A 134 -19.39 1.09 16.13
C PHE A 134 -19.06 0.05 17.22
N ALA A 135 -17.91 -0.64 17.13
CA ALA A 135 -17.51 -1.62 18.14
C ALA A 135 -16.90 -0.98 19.41
N GLY A 136 -16.67 0.33 19.42
CA GLY A 136 -16.17 1.06 20.59
C GLY A 136 -14.73 0.74 20.99
N PHE A 137 -13.92 0.15 20.09
CA PHE A 137 -12.52 -0.20 20.40
C PHE A 137 -11.60 1.01 20.51
N GLY A 138 -12.09 2.21 20.16
CA GLY A 138 -11.30 3.44 20.16
C GLY A 138 -10.10 3.35 19.21
N THR A 139 -9.18 4.32 19.31
CA THR A 139 -7.92 4.30 18.56
C THR A 139 -6.97 3.27 19.18
N SER A 140 -7.08 2.01 18.75
CA SER A 140 -6.31 0.88 19.30
C SER A 140 -5.65 0.02 18.23
N ILE A 141 -4.60 -0.71 18.62
CA ILE A 141 -3.89 -1.65 17.75
C ILE A 141 -4.83 -2.76 17.26
N LEU A 142 -5.80 -3.17 18.08
CA LEU A 142 -6.81 -4.17 17.72
C LEU A 142 -7.71 -3.65 16.59
N ALA A 143 -8.24 -2.42 16.72
CA ALA A 143 -9.06 -1.83 15.66
C ALA A 143 -8.27 -1.66 14.35
N ALA A 144 -7.01 -1.21 14.43
CA ALA A 144 -6.15 -1.04 13.27
C ALA A 144 -5.79 -2.37 12.59
N SER A 145 -5.44 -3.39 13.37
CA SER A 145 -5.08 -4.72 12.85
C SER A 145 -6.26 -5.44 12.20
N LEU A 146 -7.47 -5.36 12.78
CA LEU A 146 -8.68 -5.92 12.17
C LEU A 146 -9.13 -5.19 10.90
N THR A 147 -8.72 -3.93 10.72
CA THR A 147 -9.00 -3.16 9.50
C THR A 147 -8.07 -3.52 8.34
N LEU A 148 -6.81 -3.82 8.66
CA LEU A 148 -5.78 -4.16 7.68
C LEU A 148 -5.77 -5.64 7.30
N GLY A 149 -6.35 -6.46 8.17
CA GLY A 149 -6.51 -7.88 8.00
C GLY A 149 -7.59 -8.30 7.01
#